data_AF-A0A538GPP9-F1
#
_entry.id   AF-A0A538GPP9-F1
#
_cell.length_a   1.000
_cell.length_b   1.000
_cell.length_c   1.000
_cell.angle_alpha   90.00
_cell.angle_beta   90.00
_cell.angle_gamma   90.00
#
_symmetry.space_group_name_H-M   'P 1'
#
loop_
_entity.id
_entity.type
_entity.pdbx_description
1 polymer ?
#
loop_
_entity_poly.entity_id
_entity_poly.type
_entity_poly.pdbx_seq_one_letter_code
_entity_poly.pdbx_strand_id
1 'polypeptide(L)'
;MTLTVSGHASSTPNATVCQAGDILVTIEDFDFNPGMVDVPSGGAVCWTNNGTVSHTATDDHGAFGSGTLTSGSSYRFVFTSDGVYTFHCAIHTFMMGTLNVGPPPPPPPPPPPPPPPPPPPPPPPPSFLPPCFVPNVVGKTLTATRRALRAKHCALGKVGHAFSTRRKGLVISQKPRKGSRRTNGAKVSVVVSKGRRQ
;
A
#
# COMPACT_ATOMS: atom_id res chain seq x y z
N MET A 1 -49.61 -4.32 27.25
CA MET A 1 -48.98 -4.81 28.50
C MET A 1 -47.55 -4.32 28.51
N THR A 2 -47.29 -3.21 29.21
CA THR A 2 -45.96 -2.61 29.37
C THR A 2 -45.36 -3.14 30.66
N LEU A 3 -44.27 -3.90 30.57
CA LEU A 3 -43.49 -4.33 31.73
C LEU A 3 -42.54 -3.20 32.11
N THR A 4 -42.85 -2.51 33.21
CA THR A 4 -41.90 -1.66 33.93
C THR A 4 -40.93 -2.56 34.68
N VAL A 5 -39.65 -2.53 34.32
CA VAL A 5 -38.58 -3.13 35.13
C VAL A 5 -37.98 -2.01 35.98
N SER A 6 -38.44 -1.88 37.22
CA SER A 6 -37.73 -1.13 38.26
C SER A 6 -36.68 -2.05 38.88
N GLY A 7 -35.48 -2.06 38.31
CA GLY A 7 -34.31 -2.66 38.94
C GLY A 7 -33.67 -1.65 39.90
N HIS A 8 -33.82 -1.85 41.21
CA HIS A 8 -33.00 -1.16 42.19
C HIS A 8 -31.59 -1.74 42.13
N ALA A 9 -30.60 -0.90 41.84
CA ALA A 9 -29.19 -1.28 41.83
C ALA A 9 -28.78 -1.75 43.23
N SER A 10 -28.35 -3.00 43.34
CA SER A 10 -27.76 -3.53 44.58
C SER A 10 -26.24 -3.39 44.46
N SER A 11 -25.69 -2.34 45.07
CA SER A 11 -24.24 -2.11 45.18
C SER A 11 -23.65 -2.89 46.36
N THR A 12 -22.54 -3.60 46.13
CA THR A 12 -21.71 -4.20 47.18
C THR A 12 -20.88 -3.11 47.89
N PRO A 13 -20.47 -3.31 49.17
CA PRO A 13 -19.72 -2.30 49.92
C PRO A 13 -18.46 -1.88 49.18
N ASN A 14 -18.32 -0.56 49.04
CA ASN A 14 -17.29 0.10 48.27
C ASN A 14 -15.93 -0.01 48.97
N ALA A 15 -14.90 -0.50 48.28
CA ALA A 15 -13.55 -0.58 48.84
C ALA A 15 -12.79 0.74 48.62
N THR A 16 -11.94 1.13 49.57
CA THR A 16 -11.17 2.39 49.51
C THR A 16 -9.80 2.23 48.82
N VAL A 17 -9.49 1.04 48.30
CA VAL A 17 -8.17 0.71 47.75
C VAL A 17 -8.32 0.06 46.38
N CYS A 18 -7.57 0.57 45.40
CA CYS A 18 -7.50 -0.02 44.06
C CYS A 18 -6.92 -1.43 44.10
N GLN A 19 -7.52 -2.33 43.35
CA GLN A 19 -7.11 -3.72 43.21
C GLN A 19 -6.48 -3.95 41.84
N ALA A 20 -5.66 -5.01 41.75
CA ALA A 20 -5.12 -5.42 40.46
C ALA A 20 -6.25 -5.83 39.51
N GLY A 21 -6.29 -5.24 38.31
CA GLY A 21 -7.33 -5.47 37.31
C GLY A 21 -8.48 -4.47 37.34
N ASP A 22 -8.52 -3.54 38.30
CA ASP A 22 -9.43 -2.40 38.23
C ASP A 22 -9.03 -1.46 37.08
N ILE A 23 -10.03 -0.81 36.48
CA ILE A 23 -9.79 0.29 35.56
C ILE A 23 -9.52 1.56 36.38
N LEU A 24 -8.41 2.24 36.10
CA LEU A 24 -7.98 3.38 36.90
C LEU A 24 -8.44 4.70 36.27
N VAL A 25 -8.99 5.58 37.10
CA VAL A 25 -9.23 7.00 36.78
C VAL A 25 -8.45 7.82 37.79
N THR A 26 -7.41 8.52 37.34
CA THR A 26 -6.70 9.49 38.18
C THR A 26 -7.46 10.80 38.20
N ILE A 27 -7.48 11.45 39.36
CA ILE A 27 -7.94 12.84 39.49
C ILE A 27 -6.68 13.69 39.61
N GLU A 28 -6.44 14.50 38.58
CA GLU A 28 -5.26 15.35 38.45
C GLU A 28 -5.68 16.80 38.61
N ASP A 29 -5.81 17.21 39.88
CA ASP A 29 -6.46 18.45 40.28
C ASP A 29 -7.82 18.61 39.58
N PHE A 30 -7.95 19.44 38.56
CA PHE A 30 -9.24 19.80 37.97
C PHE A 30 -9.68 18.93 36.78
N ASP A 31 -9.15 17.71 36.64
CA ASP A 31 -9.57 16.78 35.57
C ASP A 31 -9.66 15.32 36.01
N PHE A 32 -10.50 14.54 35.31
CA PHE A 32 -10.53 13.07 35.40
C PHE A 32 -9.72 12.50 34.24
N ASN A 33 -8.74 11.65 34.52
CA ASN A 33 -7.85 11.07 33.52
C ASN A 33 -7.85 9.52 33.61
N PRO A 34 -8.38 8.80 32.62
CA PRO A 34 -9.06 9.33 31.43
C PRO A 34 -10.44 9.92 31.78
N GLY A 35 -10.89 10.91 31.01
CA GLY A 35 -12.23 11.50 31.17
C GLY A 35 -13.36 10.62 30.62
N MET A 36 -13.04 9.67 29.73
CA MET A 36 -13.97 8.66 29.24
C MET A 36 -13.34 7.27 29.31
N VAL A 37 -14.06 6.29 29.85
CA VAL A 37 -13.55 4.95 30.10
C VAL A 37 -14.57 3.90 29.68
N ASP A 38 -14.13 2.88 28.93
CA ASP A 38 -14.91 1.67 28.70
C ASP A 38 -14.64 0.66 29.83
N VAL A 39 -15.70 0.21 30.49
CA VAL A 39 -15.64 -0.71 31.62
C VAL A 39 -16.35 -2.01 31.22
N PRO A 40 -15.72 -3.18 31.32
CA PRO A 40 -16.42 -4.43 31.04
C PRO A 40 -17.56 -4.66 32.05
N SER A 41 -18.64 -5.32 31.63
CA SER A 41 -19.71 -5.75 32.54
C SER A 41 -19.17 -6.51 33.74
N GLY A 42 -19.54 -6.11 34.97
CA GLY A 42 -18.99 -6.67 36.20
C GLY A 42 -17.61 -6.12 36.61
N GLY A 43 -17.02 -5.25 35.79
CA GLY A 43 -15.75 -4.59 36.03
C GLY A 43 -15.83 -3.54 37.13
N ALA A 44 -14.67 -3.11 37.61
CA ALA A 44 -14.55 -2.09 38.65
C ALA A 44 -13.73 -0.90 38.16
N VAL A 45 -14.13 0.29 38.60
CA VAL A 45 -13.35 1.52 38.42
C VAL A 45 -12.80 1.93 39.78
N CYS A 46 -11.53 2.28 39.81
CA CYS A 46 -10.89 2.90 40.95
C CYS A 46 -10.48 4.33 40.62
N TRP A 47 -11.01 5.28 41.37
CA TRP A 47 -10.60 6.67 41.33
C TRP A 47 -9.52 6.92 42.36
N THR A 48 -8.41 7.55 41.96
CA THR A 48 -7.36 7.97 42.89
C THR A 48 -7.08 9.46 42.71
N ASN A 49 -7.12 10.22 43.80
CA ASN A 49 -6.77 11.63 43.74
C ASN A 49 -5.25 11.81 43.84
N ASN A 50 -4.60 12.15 42.72
CA ASN A 50 -3.18 12.47 42.67
C ASN A 50 -2.92 13.99 42.70
N GLY A 51 -3.98 14.79 42.68
CA GLY A 51 -3.91 16.24 42.87
C GLY A 51 -3.67 16.64 44.32
N THR A 52 -3.56 17.95 44.53
CA THR A 52 -3.40 18.58 45.84
C THR A 52 -4.73 19.08 46.41
N VAL A 53 -5.72 19.29 45.54
CA VAL A 53 -7.07 19.71 45.90
C VAL A 53 -7.94 18.48 46.20
N SER A 54 -8.98 18.62 47.01
CA SER A 54 -9.92 17.53 47.29
C SER A 54 -10.98 17.41 46.20
N HIS A 55 -11.34 16.18 45.83
CA HIS A 55 -12.29 15.91 44.75
C HIS A 55 -13.32 14.86 45.16
N THR A 56 -14.30 14.63 44.29
CA THR A 56 -15.23 13.49 44.37
C THR A 56 -15.40 12.89 42.97
N ALA A 57 -15.83 11.64 42.89
CA ALA A 57 -16.45 11.05 41.73
C ALA A 57 -17.91 10.72 42.10
N THR A 58 -18.85 11.45 41.51
CA THR A 58 -20.27 11.40 41.85
C THR A 58 -21.10 11.16 40.62
N ASP A 59 -21.81 10.04 40.57
CA ASP A 59 -22.72 9.72 39.47
C ASP A 59 -23.90 10.69 39.42
N ASP A 60 -24.26 11.14 38.22
CA ASP A 60 -25.33 12.12 38.02
C ASP A 60 -26.73 11.52 38.32
N HIS A 61 -26.84 10.19 38.32
CA HIS A 61 -28.07 9.45 38.57
C HIS A 61 -28.04 8.68 39.90
N GLY A 62 -27.02 8.88 40.72
CA GLY A 62 -26.93 8.33 42.09
C GLY A 62 -26.52 6.86 42.16
N ALA A 63 -25.96 6.28 41.11
CA ALA A 63 -25.46 4.90 41.14
C ALA A 63 -24.25 4.73 42.08
N PHE A 64 -23.38 5.73 42.15
CA PHE A 64 -22.20 5.75 43.02
C PHE A 64 -21.84 7.17 43.48
N GLY A 65 -21.03 7.25 44.53
CA GLY A 65 -20.55 8.52 45.08
C GLY A 65 -19.37 8.30 46.02
N SER A 66 -18.23 8.91 45.70
CA SER A 66 -16.99 8.63 46.43
C SER A 66 -16.90 9.22 47.83
N GLY A 67 -17.72 10.25 48.10
CA GLY A 67 -17.38 11.21 49.14
C GLY A 67 -16.08 11.96 48.81
N THR A 68 -15.56 12.71 49.77
CA THR A 68 -14.34 13.51 49.57
C THR A 68 -13.09 12.63 49.48
N LEU A 69 -12.42 12.69 48.34
CA LEU A 69 -11.10 12.13 48.10
C LEU A 69 -10.05 13.22 48.32
N THR A 70 -9.33 13.12 49.44
CA THR A 70 -8.12 13.94 49.67
C THR A 70 -6.96 13.42 48.83
N SER A 71 -5.88 14.20 48.70
CA SER A 71 -4.66 13.80 48.00
C SER A 71 -4.16 12.42 48.48
N GLY A 72 -3.95 11.50 47.54
CA GLY A 72 -3.55 10.11 47.73
C GLY A 72 -4.69 9.13 48.06
N SER A 73 -5.90 9.61 48.36
CA SER A 73 -7.04 8.74 48.67
C SER A 73 -7.64 8.12 47.42
N SER A 74 -8.25 6.93 47.57
CA SER A 74 -8.90 6.21 46.48
C SER A 74 -10.32 5.76 46.83
N TYR A 75 -11.13 5.54 45.80
CA TYR A 75 -12.48 5.00 45.88
C TYR A 75 -12.70 3.99 44.76
N ARG A 76 -13.28 2.83 45.08
CA ARG A 76 -13.46 1.75 44.11
C ARG A 76 -14.91 1.24 44.06
N PHE A 77 -15.54 1.33 42.89
CA PHE A 77 -16.91 0.88 42.65
C PHE A 77 -16.95 -0.24 41.59
N VAL A 78 -17.83 -1.24 41.78
CA VAL A 78 -18.04 -2.35 40.84
C VAL A 78 -19.34 -2.14 40.09
N PHE A 79 -19.28 -2.15 38.76
CA PHE A 79 -20.44 -1.95 37.89
C PHE A 79 -21.06 -3.29 37.50
N THR A 80 -22.25 -3.58 38.02
CA THR A 80 -22.99 -4.81 37.73
C THR A 80 -24.08 -4.65 36.67
N SER A 81 -24.37 -3.40 36.28
CA SER A 81 -25.36 -3.07 35.25
C SER A 81 -24.68 -2.39 34.08
N ASP A 82 -25.01 -2.82 32.87
CA ASP A 82 -24.53 -2.20 31.64
C ASP A 82 -25.24 -0.87 31.41
N GLY A 83 -24.53 0.10 30.82
CA GLY A 83 -25.07 1.42 30.56
C GLY A 83 -24.00 2.49 30.45
N VAL A 84 -24.44 3.73 30.18
CA VAL A 84 -23.59 4.91 30.20
C VAL A 84 -23.81 5.63 31.54
N TYR A 85 -22.73 5.86 32.27
CA TYR A 85 -22.73 6.59 33.54
C TYR A 85 -21.97 7.90 33.34
N THR A 86 -22.70 9.02 33.39
CA THR A 86 -22.09 10.34 33.47
C THR A 86 -21.90 10.70 34.93
N PHE A 87 -20.74 11.27 35.26
CA PHE A 87 -20.40 11.60 36.62
C PHE A 87 -19.60 12.90 36.68
N HIS A 88 -19.60 13.53 37.85
CA HIS A 88 -18.95 14.80 38.07
C HIS A 88 -18.23 14.86 39.41
N CYS A 89 -17.42 15.91 39.59
CA CYS A 89 -16.95 16.30 40.92
C CYS A 89 -17.93 17.28 41.56
N ALA A 90 -18.52 16.92 42.70
CA ALA A 90 -19.45 17.76 43.45
C ALA A 90 -18.81 19.05 44.02
N ILE A 91 -17.48 19.08 44.20
CA ILE A 91 -16.74 20.28 44.67
C ILE A 91 -16.44 21.22 43.50
N HIS A 92 -16.07 20.66 42.35
CA HIS A 92 -15.71 21.37 41.13
C HIS A 92 -16.62 20.89 40.00
N THR A 93 -17.83 21.43 39.96
CA THR A 93 -18.94 20.92 39.12
C THR A 93 -18.75 21.10 37.62
N PHE A 94 -17.58 21.54 37.16
CA PHE A 94 -17.19 21.54 35.74
C PHE A 94 -16.36 20.31 35.36
N MET A 95 -15.83 19.57 36.34
CA MET A 95 -15.13 18.31 36.11
C MET A 95 -16.15 17.22 35.80
N MET A 96 -16.10 16.66 34.60
CA MET A 96 -17.04 15.66 34.10
C MET A 96 -16.30 14.45 33.60
N GLY A 97 -16.88 13.27 33.80
CA GLY A 97 -16.41 12.04 33.21
C GLY A 97 -17.55 11.16 32.70
N THR A 98 -17.20 10.16 31.91
CA THR A 98 -18.15 9.20 31.35
C THR A 98 -17.60 7.78 31.44
N LEU A 99 -18.41 6.85 31.91
CA LEU A 99 -18.12 5.42 31.89
C LEU A 99 -19.10 4.71 30.96
N ASN A 100 -18.59 3.97 29.98
CA ASN A 100 -19.40 3.07 29.17
C ASN A 100 -19.24 1.65 29.74
N VAL A 101 -20.23 1.20 30.50
CA VAL A 101 -20.23 -0.16 31.04
C VAL A 101 -20.94 -1.09 30.07
N GLY A 102 -20.27 -2.15 29.64
CA GLY A 102 -20.90 -3.10 28.76
C GLY A 102 -19.99 -4.26 28.35
N PRO A 103 -20.49 -5.12 27.45
CA PRO A 103 -19.64 -6.12 26.84
C PRO A 103 -18.45 -5.44 26.14
N PRO A 104 -17.28 -6.10 26.08
CA PRO A 104 -16.16 -5.57 25.31
C PRO A 104 -16.63 -5.27 23.87
N PRO A 105 -16.08 -4.22 23.23
CA PRO A 105 -16.43 -3.92 21.85
C PRO A 105 -16.19 -5.18 20.99
N PRO A 106 -17.06 -5.44 19.99
CA PRO A 106 -16.87 -6.58 19.11
C PRO A 106 -15.47 -6.49 18.47
N PRO A 107 -14.80 -7.64 18.27
CA PRO A 107 -13.50 -7.64 17.61
C PRO A 107 -13.63 -6.96 16.25
N PRO A 108 -12.59 -6.20 15.81
CA PRO A 108 -12.64 -5.57 14.50
C PRO A 108 -12.86 -6.62 13.41
N PRO A 109 -13.58 -6.29 12.32
CA PRO A 109 -13.78 -7.22 11.22
C PRO A 109 -12.41 -7.66 10.65
N PRO A 110 -12.30 -8.89 10.12
CA PRO A 110 -11.07 -9.32 9.47
C PRO A 110 -10.73 -8.36 8.32
N PRO A 111 -9.44 -8.10 8.05
CA PRO A 111 -9.04 -7.26 6.93
C PRO A 111 -9.60 -7.82 5.63
N PRO A 112 -9.96 -6.97 4.65
CA PRO A 112 -10.41 -7.44 3.35
C PRO A 112 -9.32 -8.30 2.71
N PRO A 113 -9.69 -9.32 1.91
CA PRO A 113 -8.70 -10.11 1.18
C PRO A 113 -7.86 -9.20 0.28
N PRO A 114 -6.57 -9.53 0.05
CA PRO A 114 -5.73 -8.75 -0.85
C PRO A 114 -6.37 -8.73 -2.25
N PRO A 115 -6.20 -7.63 -3.00
CA PRO A 115 -6.67 -7.57 -4.38
C PRO A 115 -6.02 -8.70 -5.20
N PRO A 116 -6.71 -9.24 -6.21
CA PRO A 116 -6.12 -10.22 -7.10
C PRO A 116 -4.86 -9.64 -7.76
N PRO A 117 -3.85 -10.48 -8.04
CA PRO A 117 -2.68 -10.00 -8.76
C PRO A 117 -3.09 -9.39 -10.10
N PRO A 118 -2.37 -8.36 -10.58
CA PRO A 118 -2.66 -7.80 -11.90
C PRO A 118 -2.52 -8.89 -12.98
N PRO A 119 -3.30 -8.80 -14.07
CA PRO A 119 -3.15 -9.73 -15.18
C PRO A 119 -1.71 -9.65 -15.72
N PRO A 120 -1.17 -10.76 -16.25
CA PRO A 120 0.14 -10.75 -16.86
C PRO A 120 0.18 -9.72 -18.01
N PRO A 121 1.31 -9.04 -18.23
CA PRO A 121 1.44 -8.11 -19.33
C PRO A 121 1.19 -8.83 -20.66
N PRO A 122 0.61 -8.14 -21.66
CA PRO A 122 0.42 -8.73 -22.99
C PRO A 122 1.77 -9.14 -23.58
N PRO A 123 1.82 -10.20 -24.40
CA PRO A 123 3.05 -10.61 -25.06
C PRO A 123 3.59 -9.47 -25.94
N PRO A 124 4.93 -9.31 -26.04
CA PRO A 124 5.50 -8.29 -26.91
C PRO A 124 5.08 -8.52 -28.36
N PRO A 125 4.86 -7.45 -29.14
CA PRO A 125 4.53 -7.59 -30.56
C PRO A 125 5.64 -8.35 -31.30
N PRO A 126 5.30 -9.19 -32.29
CA PRO A 126 6.32 -9.92 -33.04
C PRO A 126 7.25 -8.95 -33.78
N SER A 127 8.56 -9.19 -33.69
CA SER A 127 9.58 -8.39 -34.38
C SER A 127 9.64 -8.73 -35.87
N PHE A 128 8.70 -8.20 -36.65
CA PHE A 128 8.71 -8.34 -38.11
C PHE A 128 9.72 -7.39 -38.75
N LEU A 129 10.97 -7.81 -38.85
CA LEU A 129 11.95 -7.11 -39.68
C LEU A 129 11.64 -7.34 -41.17
N PRO A 130 11.59 -6.30 -42.01
CA PRO A 130 11.33 -6.46 -43.43
C PRO A 130 12.45 -7.30 -44.07
N PRO A 131 12.11 -8.26 -44.96
CA PRO A 131 13.09 -9.13 -45.58
C PRO A 131 14.02 -8.35 -46.53
N CYS A 132 15.25 -8.83 -46.68
CA CYS A 132 16.16 -8.34 -47.70
C CYS A 132 15.66 -8.74 -49.08
N PHE A 133 15.37 -7.76 -49.94
CA PHE A 133 15.09 -7.99 -51.35
C PHE A 133 16.30 -7.61 -52.18
N VAL A 134 17.06 -8.60 -52.65
CA VAL A 134 18.35 -8.36 -53.30
C VAL A 134 18.16 -7.53 -54.58
N PRO A 135 18.62 -6.26 -54.62
CA PRO A 135 18.48 -5.41 -55.79
C PRO A 135 19.53 -5.76 -56.85
N ASN A 136 19.34 -5.27 -58.08
CA ASN A 136 20.38 -5.35 -59.10
C ASN A 136 21.47 -4.31 -58.84
N VAL A 137 22.69 -4.77 -58.56
CA VAL A 137 23.87 -3.93 -58.32
C VAL A 137 24.95 -4.09 -59.39
N VAL A 138 24.76 -5.01 -60.35
CA VAL A 138 25.67 -5.19 -61.48
C VAL A 138 25.71 -3.91 -62.31
N GLY A 139 26.92 -3.42 -62.61
CA GLY A 139 27.17 -2.16 -63.31
C GLY A 139 27.22 -0.92 -62.41
N LYS A 140 26.96 -1.04 -61.10
CA LYS A 140 27.08 0.08 -60.15
C LYS A 140 28.50 0.16 -59.57
N THR A 141 28.86 1.32 -59.01
CA THR A 141 30.05 1.48 -58.16
C THR A 141 29.82 0.83 -56.79
N LEU A 142 30.89 0.58 -56.02
CA LEU A 142 30.75 0.04 -54.66
C LEU A 142 29.92 0.94 -53.74
N THR A 143 30.06 2.26 -53.84
CA THR A 143 29.27 3.22 -53.07
C THR A 143 27.77 3.13 -53.41
N ALA A 144 27.44 3.15 -54.70
CA ALA A 144 26.06 2.99 -55.15
C ALA A 144 25.48 1.61 -54.81
N THR A 145 26.31 0.57 -54.84
CA THR A 145 25.97 -0.79 -54.41
C THR A 145 25.60 -0.81 -52.93
N ARG A 146 26.45 -0.26 -52.06
CA ARG A 146 26.20 -0.19 -50.61
C ARG A 146 24.88 0.52 -50.30
N ARG A 147 24.60 1.64 -50.98
CA ARG A 147 23.34 2.38 -50.86
C ARG A 147 22.13 1.54 -51.29
N ALA A 148 22.21 0.91 -52.46
CA ALA A 148 21.13 0.09 -53.01
C ALA A 148 20.79 -1.10 -52.12
N LEU A 149 21.82 -1.78 -51.58
CA LEU A 149 21.63 -2.90 -50.66
C LEU A 149 20.93 -2.47 -49.38
N ARG A 150 21.41 -1.41 -48.72
CA ARG A 150 20.80 -0.88 -47.48
C ARG A 150 19.33 -0.47 -47.69
N ALA A 151 19.02 0.17 -48.82
CA ALA A 151 17.67 0.60 -49.16
C ALA A 151 16.66 -0.56 -49.34
N LYS A 152 17.14 -1.80 -49.52
CA LYS A 152 16.31 -3.00 -49.63
C LYS A 152 16.57 -3.98 -48.49
N HIS A 153 17.00 -3.46 -47.34
CA HIS A 153 17.25 -4.22 -46.11
C HIS A 153 18.32 -5.31 -46.26
N CYS A 154 19.22 -5.16 -47.23
CA CYS A 154 20.35 -6.04 -47.46
C CYS A 154 21.65 -5.38 -47.00
N ALA A 155 22.71 -6.17 -46.80
CA ALA A 155 24.03 -5.67 -46.49
C ALA A 155 25.05 -6.07 -47.55
N LEU A 156 26.09 -5.25 -47.72
CA LEU A 156 27.22 -5.59 -48.57
C LEU A 156 28.00 -6.75 -47.94
N GLY A 157 28.23 -7.80 -48.73
CA GLY A 157 29.01 -8.98 -48.38
C GLY A 157 30.46 -8.90 -48.86
N LYS A 158 31.03 -10.05 -49.23
CA LYS A 158 32.40 -10.14 -49.74
C LYS A 158 32.53 -9.34 -51.05
N VAL A 159 33.56 -8.51 -51.14
CA VAL A 159 33.92 -7.78 -52.36
C VAL A 159 35.12 -8.46 -53.01
N GLY A 160 34.87 -9.20 -54.09
CA GLY A 160 35.90 -9.78 -54.94
C GLY A 160 36.34 -8.81 -56.04
N HIS A 161 37.43 -9.13 -56.73
CA HIS A 161 37.92 -8.36 -57.87
C HIS A 161 38.38 -9.29 -58.99
N ALA A 162 38.03 -8.97 -60.23
CA ALA A 162 38.49 -9.71 -61.41
C ALA A 162 38.68 -8.78 -62.61
N PHE A 163 39.55 -9.15 -63.54
CA PHE A 163 39.67 -8.44 -64.82
C PHE A 163 38.39 -8.61 -65.65
N SER A 164 37.98 -7.56 -66.34
CA SER A 164 36.76 -7.54 -67.14
C SER A 164 36.86 -6.45 -68.20
N THR A 165 36.14 -6.61 -69.30
CA THR A 165 36.00 -5.56 -70.32
C THR A 165 35.28 -4.31 -69.79
N ARG A 166 34.54 -4.44 -68.67
CA ARG A 166 33.90 -3.31 -67.99
C ARG A 166 34.91 -2.36 -67.35
N ARG A 167 34.55 -1.07 -67.29
CA ARG A 167 35.35 -0.04 -66.61
C ARG A 167 35.71 -0.46 -65.18
N LYS A 168 36.96 -0.21 -64.79
CA LYS A 168 37.48 -0.46 -63.44
C LYS A 168 36.56 0.19 -62.39
N GLY A 169 36.28 -0.54 -61.30
CA GLY A 169 35.43 -0.06 -60.21
C GLY A 169 33.93 -0.32 -60.36
N LEU A 170 33.47 -0.88 -61.49
CA LEU A 170 32.08 -1.32 -61.65
C LEU A 170 31.91 -2.77 -61.19
N VAL A 171 30.77 -3.07 -60.54
CA VAL A 171 30.38 -4.43 -60.20
C VAL A 171 30.12 -5.23 -61.48
N ILE A 172 30.80 -6.36 -61.62
CA ILE A 172 30.66 -7.29 -62.75
C ILE A 172 29.71 -8.43 -62.43
N SER A 173 29.63 -8.86 -61.16
CA SER A 173 28.72 -9.91 -60.72
C SER A 173 28.30 -9.72 -59.27
N GLN A 174 27.14 -10.29 -58.91
CA GLN A 174 26.61 -10.28 -57.54
C GLN A 174 26.07 -11.66 -57.16
N LYS A 175 26.13 -12.00 -55.87
CA LYS A 175 25.50 -13.20 -55.28
C LYS A 175 24.99 -12.87 -53.87
N PRO A 176 23.73 -13.18 -53.51
CA PRO A 176 22.67 -13.78 -54.33
C PRO A 176 22.27 -12.94 -55.55
N ARG A 177 21.55 -13.56 -56.50
CA ARG A 177 21.06 -12.89 -57.72
C ARG A 177 19.96 -11.89 -57.37
N LYS A 178 19.79 -10.87 -58.23
CA LYS A 178 18.69 -9.89 -58.14
C LYS A 178 17.34 -10.61 -57.98
N GLY A 179 16.44 -10.05 -57.17
CA GLY A 179 15.11 -10.60 -56.90
C GLY A 179 15.07 -11.68 -55.81
N SER A 180 16.22 -12.13 -55.28
CA SER A 180 16.22 -13.06 -54.15
C SER A 180 15.62 -12.43 -52.89
N ARG A 181 14.66 -13.10 -52.26
CA ARG A 181 14.19 -12.78 -50.90
C ARG A 181 15.10 -13.46 -49.88
N ARG A 182 15.56 -12.70 -48.88
CA ARG A 182 16.46 -13.17 -47.82
C ARG A 182 16.04 -12.59 -46.47
N THR A 183 16.63 -13.11 -45.39
CA THR A 183 16.48 -12.52 -44.06
C THR A 183 16.99 -11.07 -44.03
N ASN A 184 16.43 -10.25 -43.14
CA ASN A 184 16.89 -8.87 -42.97
C ASN A 184 18.41 -8.85 -42.74
N GLY A 185 19.12 -7.93 -43.41
CA GLY A 185 20.57 -7.80 -43.30
C GLY A 185 21.38 -8.85 -44.08
N ALA A 186 20.73 -9.71 -44.88
CA ALA A 186 21.43 -10.72 -45.66
C ALA A 186 22.52 -10.11 -46.57
N LYS A 187 23.65 -10.80 -46.64
CA LYS A 187 24.86 -10.34 -47.32
C LYS A 187 24.77 -10.60 -48.82
N VAL A 188 25.02 -9.56 -49.62
CA VAL A 188 25.17 -9.65 -51.07
C VAL A 188 26.63 -9.39 -51.42
N SER A 189 27.33 -10.45 -51.77
CA SER A 189 28.71 -10.40 -52.26
C SER A 189 28.74 -9.91 -53.70
N VAL A 190 29.76 -9.15 -54.04
CA VAL A 190 29.93 -8.58 -55.39
C VAL A 190 31.35 -8.80 -55.87
N VAL A 191 31.54 -8.90 -57.18
CA VAL A 191 32.88 -8.85 -57.80
C VAL A 191 32.98 -7.55 -58.58
N VAL A 192 34.09 -6.84 -58.43
CA VAL A 192 34.35 -5.53 -59.04
C VAL A 192 35.41 -5.67 -60.13
N SER A 193 35.21 -4.96 -61.25
CA SER A 193 36.16 -4.95 -62.37
C SER A 193 37.49 -4.32 -61.97
N LYS A 194 38.60 -5.00 -62.27
CA LYS A 194 39.97 -4.45 -62.26
C LYS A 194 40.30 -3.63 -63.53
N GLY A 195 39.43 -3.64 -64.54
CA GLY A 195 39.69 -3.13 -65.88
C GLY A 195 40.03 -4.25 -66.87
N ARG A 196 40.33 -3.86 -68.13
CA ARG A 196 40.78 -4.80 -69.17
C ARG A 196 42.14 -5.41 -68.78
N ARG A 197 42.35 -6.68 -69.13
CA ARG A 197 43.66 -7.31 -68.99
C ARG A 197 44.57 -6.71 -70.06
N GLN A 198 45.68 -6.12 -69.63
CA GLN A 198 46.76 -5.65 -70.51
C GLN A 198 47.70 -6.81 -70.81
#